data_AF-A0A660TU19-F1
#
_entry.id   AF-A0A660TU19-F1
#
_cell.length_a   1.000
_cell.length_b   1.000
_cell.length_c   1.000
_cell.angle_alpha   90.00
_cell.angle_beta   90.00
_cell.angle_gamma   90.00
#
_symmetry.space_group_name_H-M   'P 1'
#
loop_
_entity.id
_entity.type
_entity.pdbx_description
1 polymer ?
#
loop_
_entity_poly.entity_id
_entity_poly.type
_entity_poly.pdbx_seq_one_letter_code
_entity_poly.pdbx_strand_id
1 'polypeptide(L)'
;MKRTGTAKLPLHGGKAPRWLFERMVKLSRAIIESMVILYGPKEVLRRLSDPFWFQAFGCVLGFDWHSSGVTTTVMGALKVALKGTERDLGIIVA
;
A
#
# COMPACT_ATOMS: atom_id res chain seq x y z
N MET A 1 6.79 31.25 13.00
CA MET A 1 6.26 29.93 13.43
C MET A 1 7.08 29.42 14.60
N LYS A 2 6.45 29.02 15.72
CA LYS A 2 7.14 28.29 16.80
C LYS A 2 7.33 26.84 16.36
N ARG A 3 8.49 26.23 16.63
CA ARG A 3 8.77 24.80 16.34
C ARG A 3 7.80 23.94 17.17
N THR A 4 6.92 23.20 16.49
CA THR A 4 5.89 22.35 17.13
C THR A 4 6.33 20.90 17.34
N GLY A 5 7.44 20.47 16.73
CA GLY A 5 7.94 19.11 16.86
C GLY A 5 9.18 18.83 16.01
N THR A 6 9.56 17.56 15.92
CA THR A 6 10.67 17.08 15.07
C THR A 6 10.33 15.69 14.56
N ALA A 7 10.34 15.52 13.24
CA ALA A 7 10.19 14.23 12.59
C ALA A 7 11.59 13.69 12.26
N LYS A 8 11.86 12.45 12.63
CA LYS A 8 13.08 11.74 12.21
C LYS A 8 12.70 10.85 11.04
N LEU A 9 13.30 11.09 9.88
CA LEU A 9 13.09 10.33 8.66
C LEU A 9 14.41 9.62 8.29
N PRO A 10 14.75 8.51 8.97
CA PRO A 10 15.98 7.80 8.66
C PRO A 10 15.86 7.13 7.28
N LEU A 11 16.98 7.09 6.57
CA LEU A 11 17.05 6.29 5.34
C LEU A 11 17.10 4.81 5.73
N HIS A 12 16.06 4.07 5.36
CA HIS A 12 16.01 2.63 5.60
C HIS A 12 16.65 1.92 4.41
N GLY A 13 17.79 1.28 4.63
CA GLY A 13 18.41 0.39 3.66
C GLY A 13 17.78 -1.00 3.67
N GLY A 14 17.95 -1.74 2.57
CA GLY A 14 17.52 -3.13 2.47
C GLY A 14 16.11 -3.31 1.89
N LYS A 15 15.54 -4.50 2.12
CA LYS A 15 14.22 -4.90 1.62
C LYS A 15 13.29 -5.15 2.79
N ALA A 16 11.98 -4.98 2.57
CA ALA A 16 10.98 -5.41 3.53
C ALA A 16 11.22 -6.89 3.90
N PRO A 17 11.21 -7.27 5.19
CA PRO A 17 11.37 -8.65 5.59
C PRO A 17 10.35 -9.54 4.89
N ARG A 18 10.78 -10.71 4.42
CA ARG A 18 9.93 -11.62 3.62
C ARG A 18 8.62 -11.96 4.34
N TRP A 19 8.69 -12.24 5.65
CA TRP A 19 7.51 -12.55 6.47
C TRP A 19 6.50 -11.40 6.52
N LEU A 20 6.97 -10.15 6.50
CA LEU A 20 6.11 -8.97 6.49
C LEU A 20 5.48 -8.83 5.11
N PHE A 21 6.31 -8.90 4.06
CA PHE A 21 5.84 -8.77 2.68
C PHE A 21 4.76 -9.81 2.33
N GLU A 22 4.93 -11.06 2.75
CA GLU A 22 3.91 -12.11 2.56
C GLU A 22 2.58 -11.79 3.25
N ARG A 23 2.61 -11.12 4.41
CA ARG A 23 1.41 -10.63 5.11
C ARG A 23 0.80 -9.42 4.41
N MET A 24 1.64 -8.47 3.96
CA MET A 24 1.22 -7.32 3.17
C MET A 24 0.46 -7.77 1.93
N VAL A 25 0.97 -8.76 1.20
CA VAL A 25 0.31 -9.32 -0.01
C VAL A 25 -1.10 -9.84 0.32
N LYS A 26 -1.23 -10.66 1.38
CA LYS A 26 -2.53 -11.23 1.78
C LYS A 26 -3.54 -10.14 2.19
N LEU A 27 -3.10 -9.18 3.00
CA LEU A 27 -3.97 -8.11 3.49
C LEU A 27 -4.34 -7.12 2.36
N SER A 28 -3.39 -6.76 1.50
CA SER A 28 -3.63 -5.95 0.30
C SER A 28 -4.73 -6.56 -0.56
N ARG A 29 -4.66 -7.87 -0.83
CA ARG A 29 -5.67 -8.56 -1.63
C ARG A 29 -7.06 -8.42 -1.02
N ALA A 30 -7.20 -8.76 0.26
CA ALA A 30 -8.49 -8.70 0.96
C ALA A 30 -9.08 -7.28 0.99
N ILE A 31 -8.25 -6.25 1.20
CA ILE A 31 -8.70 -4.86 1.22
C ILE A 31 -9.16 -4.43 -0.18
N ILE A 32 -8.38 -4.71 -1.23
CA ILE A 32 -8.71 -4.30 -2.60
C ILE A 32 -9.95 -5.04 -3.11
N GLU A 33 -10.04 -6.36 -2.90
CA GLU A 33 -11.24 -7.14 -3.27
C GLU A 33 -12.49 -6.57 -2.58
N SER A 34 -12.40 -6.29 -1.27
CA SER A 34 -13.51 -5.68 -0.52
C SER A 34 -13.89 -4.29 -1.07
N MET A 35 -12.90 -3.47 -1.42
CA MET A 35 -13.15 -2.15 -2.01
C MET A 35 -13.81 -2.24 -3.37
N VAL A 36 -13.38 -3.17 -4.22
CA VAL A 36 -13.98 -3.40 -5.54
C VAL A 36 -15.42 -3.89 -5.39
N ILE A 37 -15.69 -4.83 -4.48
CA ILE A 37 -17.04 -5.35 -4.22
C ILE A 37 -17.99 -4.23 -3.74
N LEU A 38 -17.52 -3.36 -2.85
CA LEU A 38 -18.36 -2.33 -2.24
C LEU A 38 -18.51 -1.05 -3.07
N TYR A 39 -17.48 -0.68 -3.84
CA TYR A 39 -17.39 0.64 -4.46
C TYR A 39 -16.95 0.63 -5.94
N GLY A 40 -16.54 -0.54 -6.45
CA GLY A 40 -16.03 -0.70 -7.81
C GLY A 40 -14.55 -0.30 -7.99
N PRO A 41 -13.94 -0.65 -9.14
CA PRO A 41 -12.51 -0.47 -9.37
C PRO A 41 -12.04 0.98 -9.45
N LYS A 42 -12.90 1.89 -9.90
CA LYS A 42 -12.56 3.33 -10.00
C LYS A 42 -12.27 3.94 -8.63
N GLU A 43 -12.98 3.48 -7.58
CA GLU A 43 -12.76 3.96 -6.22
C GLU A 43 -11.37 3.58 -5.71
N VAL A 44 -10.87 2.39 -6.06
CA VAL A 44 -9.51 1.96 -5.71
C VAL A 44 -8.47 2.94 -6.27
N LEU A 45 -8.59 3.31 -7.56
CA LEU A 45 -7.68 4.27 -8.19
C LEU A 45 -7.79 5.65 -7.53
N ARG A 46 -9.01 6.11 -7.22
CA ARG A 46 -9.23 7.40 -6.54
C ARG A 46 -8.53 7.42 -5.18
N ARG A 47 -8.65 6.36 -4.38
CA ARG A 47 -8.02 6.27 -3.06
C ARG A 47 -6.52 6.10 -3.11
N LEU A 48 -6.00 5.26 -4.02
CA LEU A 48 -4.55 5.11 -4.20
C LEU A 48 -3.88 6.40 -4.71
N SER A 49 -4.63 7.27 -5.37
CA SER A 49 -4.15 8.57 -5.85
C SER A 49 -4.12 9.64 -4.74
N ASP A 50 -4.81 9.43 -3.63
CA ASP A 50 -4.74 10.32 -2.47
C ASP A 50 -3.48 10.00 -1.65
N PRO A 51 -2.54 10.95 -1.47
CA PRO A 51 -1.27 10.67 -0.82
C PRO A 51 -1.41 10.32 0.67
N PHE A 52 -2.41 10.88 1.37
CA PHE A 52 -2.65 10.56 2.77
C PHE A 52 -3.25 9.17 2.91
N TRP A 53 -4.19 8.82 2.03
CA TRP A 53 -4.78 7.49 2.01
C TRP A 53 -3.75 6.43 1.64
N PHE A 54 -2.91 6.68 0.62
CA PHE A 54 -1.85 5.75 0.23
C PHE A 54 -0.85 5.51 1.37
N GLN A 55 -0.46 6.57 2.07
CA GLN A 55 0.42 6.47 3.24
C GLN A 55 -0.24 5.66 4.37
N ALA A 56 -1.51 5.94 4.66
CA ALA A 56 -2.28 5.21 5.67
C ALA A 56 -2.44 3.74 5.27
N PHE A 57 -2.67 3.44 4.00
CA PHE A 57 -2.73 2.09 3.47
C PHE A 57 -1.40 1.36 3.68
N GLY A 58 -0.26 1.98 3.39
CA GLY A 58 1.06 1.42 3.73
C GLY A 58 1.21 1.09 5.21
N CYS A 59 0.75 1.98 6.09
CA CYS A 59 0.76 1.75 7.54
C CYS A 59 -0.15 0.60 7.97
N VAL A 60 -1.36 0.49 7.38
CA VAL A 60 -2.31 -0.62 7.63
C VAL A 60 -1.71 -1.96 7.22
N LEU A 61 -0.90 -1.99 6.16
CA LEU A 61 -0.17 -3.18 5.73
C LEU A 61 0.99 -3.54 6.67
N GLY A 62 1.26 -2.73 7.70
CA GLY A 62 2.34 -2.93 8.67
C GLY A 62 3.69 -2.38 8.20
N PHE A 63 3.70 -1.51 7.18
CA PHE A 63 4.91 -0.81 6.73
C PHE A 63 5.06 0.53 7.46
N ASP A 64 6.27 0.84 7.92
CA ASP A 64 6.48 2.02 8.77
C ASP A 64 6.23 3.35 8.05
N TRP A 65 5.58 4.27 8.75
CA TRP A 65 5.20 5.58 8.25
C TRP A 65 6.39 6.46 7.83
N HIS A 66 7.55 6.26 8.45
CA HIS A 66 8.77 7.03 8.18
C HIS A 66 9.68 6.38 7.13
N SER A 67 9.22 5.30 6.48
CA SER A 67 10.01 4.57 5.50
C SER A 67 9.92 5.22 4.12
N SER A 68 11.06 5.63 3.57
CA SER A 68 11.16 6.17 2.21
C SER A 68 10.78 5.17 1.11
N GLY A 69 10.77 3.87 1.42
CA GLY A 69 10.44 2.80 0.49
C GLY A 69 8.95 2.47 0.38
N VAL A 70 8.05 3.30 0.93
CA VAL A 70 6.62 3.00 1.03
C VAL A 70 5.99 2.74 -0.33
N THR A 71 6.18 3.63 -1.31
CA THR A 71 5.61 3.47 -2.65
C THR A 71 6.09 2.18 -3.30
N THR A 72 7.39 1.94 -3.31
CA THR A 72 7.98 0.74 -3.91
C THR A 72 7.46 -0.55 -3.25
N THR A 73 7.42 -0.59 -1.92
CA THR A 73 7.05 -1.81 -1.18
C THR A 73 5.55 -2.08 -1.29
N VAL A 74 4.71 -1.06 -1.11
CA VAL A 74 3.25 -1.18 -1.17
C VAL A 74 2.79 -1.53 -2.59
N MET A 75 3.33 -0.87 -3.61
CA MET A 75 3.00 -1.20 -5.01
C MET A 75 3.51 -2.59 -5.39
N GLY A 76 4.68 -3.00 -4.89
CA GLY A 76 5.17 -4.36 -5.06
C GLY A 76 4.25 -5.42 -4.42
N ALA A 77 3.76 -5.16 -3.21
CA ALA A 77 2.82 -6.04 -2.53
C ALA A 77 1.47 -6.11 -3.28
N LEU A 78 0.95 -4.97 -3.74
CA LEU A 78 -0.27 -4.90 -4.56
C LEU A 78 -0.13 -5.68 -5.87
N LYS A 79 0.98 -5.52 -6.58
CA LYS A 79 1.26 -6.26 -7.82
C LYS A 79 1.21 -7.77 -7.63
N VAL A 80 1.81 -8.27 -6.56
CA VAL A 80 1.77 -9.70 -6.24
C VAL A 80 0.37 -10.12 -5.77
N ALA A 81 -0.30 -9.28 -4.98
CA ALA A 81 -1.63 -9.56 -4.42
C ALA A 81 -2.70 -9.73 -5.49
N LEU A 82 -2.68 -8.93 -6.56
CA LEU A 82 -3.72 -8.90 -7.59
C LEU A 82 -3.41 -9.80 -8.79
N LYS A 83 -2.25 -10.45 -8.81
CA LYS A 83 -1.85 -11.33 -9.91
C LYS A 83 -2.87 -12.45 -10.12
N GLY A 84 -3.41 -12.56 -11.33
CA GLY A 84 -4.40 -13.56 -11.73
C GLY A 84 -5.85 -13.20 -11.40
N THR A 85 -6.12 -12.00 -10.87
CA THR A 85 -7.47 -11.49 -10.57
C THR A 85 -7.85 -10.26 -11.40
N GLU A 86 -7.00 -9.89 -12.36
CA GLU A 86 -7.09 -8.62 -13.09
C GLU A 86 -8.41 -8.48 -13.86
N ARG A 87 -8.91 -9.59 -14.41
CA ARG A 87 -10.18 -9.63 -15.15
C ARG A 87 -11.39 -9.49 -14.23
N ASP A 88 -11.34 -10.11 -13.06
CA ASP A 88 -12.45 -10.11 -12.11
C ASP A 88 -12.56 -8.76 -11.39
N LEU A 89 -11.41 -8.17 -11.04
CA LEU A 89 -11.34 -6.91 -10.30
C LEU A 89 -11.29 -5.68 -11.22
N GLY A 90 -10.92 -5.83 -12.49
CA GLY A 90 -10.75 -4.71 -13.43
C GLY A 90 -9.58 -3.79 -13.07
N ILE A 91 -8.58 -4.30 -12.34
CA ILE A 91 -7.41 -3.54 -11.87
C ILE A 91 -6.13 -4.28 -12.26
N ILE A 92 -5.17 -3.55 -12.81
CA ILE A 92 -3.83 -4.05 -13.14
C ILE A 92 -2.80 -3.15 -12.46
N VAL A 93 -1.80 -3.77 -11.84
CA VAL A 93 -0.63 -3.08 -11.29
C VAL A 93 0.60 -3.52 -12.09
N ALA A 94 1.20 -2.58 -12.81
CA ALA A 94 2.29 -2.82 -13.76
C ALA A 94 3.64 -3.06 -13.10
#